data_AF-A0A0F9A983-F1
#
_entry.id   AF-A0A0F9A983-F1
#
_cell.length_a   1.000
_cell.length_b   1.000
_cell.length_c   1.000
_cell.angle_alpha   90.00
_cell.angle_beta   90.00
_cell.angle_gamma   90.00
#
_symmetry.space_group_name_H-M   'P 1'
#
loop_
_entity.id
_entity.type
_entity.pdbx_description
1 polymer ?
#
loop_
_entity_poly.entity_id
_entity_poly.type
_entity_poly.pdbx_seq_one_letter_code
_entity_poly.pdbx_strand_id
1 'polypeptide(L)'
;MKALLFYTILCCAFLSSCSSDDEGFSAEPREVTSDLSLIDIDATDQTKALYANLWKIQFEGTLFGHHDDLLYGRHWLKESGNSDIKNVVGDYPGVYSLDFAEIMDPDSA
;
A
#
# COMPACT_ATOMS: atom_id res chain seq x y z
N MET A 1 -8.86 -60.32 11.00
CA MET A 1 -8.46 -59.76 9.68
C MET A 1 -9.51 -58.80 9.12
N LYS A 2 -10.81 -59.14 9.09
CA LYS A 2 -11.87 -58.24 8.58
C LYS A 2 -12.05 -56.94 9.41
N ALA A 3 -11.93 -57.01 10.74
CA ALA A 3 -12.00 -55.83 11.61
C ALA A 3 -10.78 -54.90 11.47
N LEU A 4 -9.61 -55.45 11.12
CA LEU A 4 -8.41 -54.67 10.86
C LEU A 4 -8.54 -53.93 9.51
N LEU A 5 -9.06 -54.60 8.48
CA LEU A 5 -9.39 -53.98 7.19
C LEU A 5 -10.42 -52.85 7.30
N PHE A 6 -11.42 -53.00 8.17
CA PHE A 6 -12.44 -51.98 8.43
C PHE A 6 -11.85 -50.72 9.09
N TYR A 7 -10.90 -50.89 10.02
CA TYR A 7 -10.24 -49.76 10.67
C TYR A 7 -9.31 -48.99 9.72
N THR A 8 -8.64 -49.68 8.79
CA THR A 8 -7.83 -49.02 7.76
C THR A 8 -8.68 -48.21 6.78
N ILE A 9 -9.83 -48.74 6.35
CA ILE A 9 -10.75 -48.03 5.45
C ILE A 9 -11.36 -46.80 6.14
N LEU A 10 -11.69 -46.90 7.44
CA LEU A 10 -12.21 -45.78 8.22
C LEU A 10 -11.17 -44.67 8.43
N CYS A 11 -9.89 -45.02 8.67
CA CYS A 11 -8.80 -44.03 8.79
C CYS A 11 -8.50 -43.29 7.48
N CYS A 12 -8.61 -43.94 6.32
CA CYS A 12 -8.38 -43.27 5.04
C CYS A 12 -9.47 -42.24 4.69
N ALA A 13 -10.70 -42.44 5.17
CA ALA A 13 -11.81 -41.50 4.92
C ALA A 13 -11.69 -40.18 5.71
N PHE A 14 -10.93 -40.16 6.82
CA PHE A 14 -10.70 -38.94 7.61
C PHE A 14 -9.48 -38.12 7.15
N LEU A 15 -8.62 -38.64 6.26
CA LEU A 15 -7.43 -37.94 5.77
C LEU A 15 -7.64 -37.20 4.44
N SER A 16 -8.84 -37.26 3.84
CA SER A 16 -9.16 -36.58 2.58
C SER A 16 -10.02 -35.31 2.74
N SER A 17 -10.18 -34.79 3.96
CA SER A 17 -10.90 -33.51 4.20
C SER A 17 -9.95 -32.33 4.40
N CYS A 18 -8.96 -32.20 3.53
CA CYS A 18 -8.44 -30.90 3.14
C CYS A 18 -8.74 -30.74 1.65
N SER A 19 -9.91 -30.23 1.29
CA SER A 19 -9.94 -29.41 0.07
C SER A 19 -9.30 -28.09 0.48
N SER A 20 -8.09 -27.88 0.00
CA SER A 20 -7.59 -26.52 -0.13
C SER A 20 -8.46 -25.90 -1.21
N ASP A 21 -9.60 -25.34 -0.81
CA ASP A 21 -10.31 -24.36 -1.63
C ASP A 21 -9.44 -23.09 -1.61
N ASP A 22 -8.30 -23.17 -2.29
CA ASP A 22 -7.59 -21.99 -2.75
C ASP A 22 -8.44 -21.47 -3.90
N GLU A 23 -9.48 -20.70 -3.54
CA GLU A 23 -10.19 -19.79 -4.43
C GLU A 23 -9.17 -18.73 -4.86
N GLY A 24 -8.22 -19.17 -5.70
CA GLY A 24 -7.29 -18.32 -6.40
C GLY A 24 -8.13 -17.34 -7.17
N PHE A 25 -8.04 -16.08 -6.79
CA PHE A 25 -8.59 -14.97 -7.54
C PHE A 25 -8.06 -15.08 -8.97
N SER A 26 -8.85 -15.64 -9.88
CA SER A 26 -8.52 -15.66 -11.29
C SER A 26 -8.68 -14.24 -11.77
N ALA A 27 -7.62 -13.45 -11.62
CA ALA A 27 -7.48 -12.19 -12.31
C ALA A 27 -7.46 -12.54 -13.80
N GLU A 28 -8.64 -12.51 -14.43
CA GLU A 28 -8.76 -12.34 -15.87
C GLU A 28 -7.79 -11.22 -16.28
N PRO A 29 -6.96 -11.41 -17.33
CA PRO A 29 -6.04 -10.38 -17.77
C PRO A 29 -6.85 -9.14 -18.14
N ARG A 30 -6.88 -8.15 -17.25
CA ARG A 30 -7.43 -6.83 -17.57
C ARG A 30 -6.52 -6.27 -18.65
N GLU A 31 -7.03 -6.16 -19.87
CA GLU A 31 -6.44 -5.32 -20.92
C GLU A 31 -6.41 -3.88 -20.37
N VAL A 32 -5.31 -3.53 -19.70
CA VAL A 32 -5.05 -2.17 -19.23
C VAL A 32 -4.40 -1.41 -20.38
N THR A 33 -5.21 -0.94 -21.32
CA THR A 33 -4.77 0.10 -22.27
C THR A 33 -5.17 1.46 -21.69
N SER A 34 -4.67 1.80 -20.50
CA SER A 34 -4.81 3.16 -19.99
C SER A 34 -3.70 4.00 -20.62
N ASP A 35 -4.04 4.78 -21.64
CA ASP A 35 -3.15 5.81 -22.15
C ASP A 35 -3.06 6.93 -21.11
N LEU A 36 -2.03 6.87 -20.25
CA LEU A 36 -1.85 7.81 -19.16
C LEU A 36 -1.51 9.19 -19.73
N SER A 37 -2.39 10.15 -19.49
CA SER A 37 -2.18 11.55 -19.88
C SER A 37 -2.28 12.46 -18.66
N LEU A 38 -1.47 13.51 -18.68
CA LEU A 38 -1.52 14.62 -17.71
C LEU A 38 -2.19 15.83 -18.37
N ILE A 39 -2.89 16.65 -17.57
CA ILE A 39 -3.50 17.90 -18.05
C ILE A 39 -2.41 18.88 -18.53
N ASP A 40 -1.28 18.92 -17.82
CA ASP A 40 -0.11 19.65 -18.24
C ASP A 40 0.66 18.85 -19.29
N ILE A 41 0.60 19.32 -20.55
CA ILE A 41 1.28 18.70 -21.69
C ILE A 41 2.80 18.81 -21.61
N ASP A 42 3.31 19.83 -20.91
CA ASP A 42 4.72 20.13 -20.75
C ASP A 42 5.25 19.63 -19.39
N ALA A 43 4.49 18.76 -18.71
CA ALA A 43 4.88 18.18 -17.44
C ALA A 43 6.28 17.56 -17.52
N THR A 44 7.06 17.77 -16.47
CA THR A 44 8.43 17.26 -16.39
C THR A 44 8.47 15.74 -16.41
N ASP A 45 9.63 15.17 -16.77
CA ASP A 45 9.82 13.72 -16.77
C ASP A 45 9.59 13.12 -15.38
N GLN A 46 9.94 13.83 -14.31
CA GLN A 46 9.71 13.41 -12.93
C GLN A 46 8.21 13.35 -12.60
N THR A 47 7.41 14.33 -13.03
CA THR A 47 5.95 14.33 -12.81
C THR A 47 5.27 13.23 -13.60
N LYS A 48 5.69 13.02 -14.86
CA LYS A 48 5.21 11.91 -15.70
C LYS A 48 5.54 10.55 -15.06
N ALA A 49 6.77 10.38 -14.57
CA ALA A 49 7.20 9.16 -13.89
C ALA A 49 6.44 8.93 -12.57
N LEU A 50 6.22 9.98 -11.77
CA LEU A 50 5.43 9.90 -10.54
C LEU A 50 4.02 9.40 -10.83
N TYR A 51 3.32 10.01 -11.79
CA TYR A 51 1.97 9.60 -12.16
C TYR A 51 1.91 8.15 -12.66
N ALA A 52 2.85 7.76 -13.53
CA ALA A 52 2.94 6.39 -14.02
C ALA A 52 3.20 5.36 -12.91
N ASN A 53 4.03 5.70 -11.92
CA ASN A 53 4.30 4.83 -10.78
C ASN A 53 3.11 4.75 -9.81
N LEU A 54 2.45 5.86 -9.51
CA LEU A 54 1.22 5.86 -8.70
C LEU A 54 0.12 5.01 -9.35
N TRP A 55 -0.01 5.09 -10.68
CA TRP A 55 -0.94 4.25 -11.43
C TRP A 55 -0.65 2.76 -11.31
N LYS A 56 0.62 2.36 -11.18
CA LYS A 56 1.01 0.96 -10.95
C LYS A 56 0.76 0.54 -9.50
N ILE A 57 1.19 1.36 -8.55
CA ILE A 57 1.14 1.06 -7.11
C ILE A 57 -0.30 0.78 -6.64
N GLN A 58 -1.30 1.48 -7.18
CA GLN A 58 -2.70 1.23 -6.80
C GLN A 58 -3.18 -0.22 -7.05
N PHE A 59 -2.53 -0.98 -7.94
CA PHE A 59 -2.85 -2.38 -8.18
C PHE A 59 -2.19 -3.32 -7.16
N GLU A 60 -1.16 -2.85 -6.45
CA GLU A 60 -0.39 -3.63 -5.47
C GLU A 60 -0.78 -3.29 -4.03
N GLY A 61 -1.25 -2.07 -3.78
CA GLY A 61 -1.65 -1.64 -2.44
C GLY A 61 -2.01 -0.16 -2.33
N THR A 62 -1.96 0.34 -1.10
CA THR A 62 -2.26 1.75 -0.77
C THR A 62 -1.04 2.39 -0.12
N LEU A 63 -0.70 3.60 -0.56
CA LEU A 63 0.31 4.43 0.09
C LEU A 63 -0.31 5.13 1.31
N PHE A 64 0.27 4.91 2.49
CA PHE A 64 -0.09 5.66 3.68
C PHE A 64 0.54 7.06 3.64
N GLY A 65 -0.26 8.09 3.94
CA GLY A 65 0.19 9.48 3.96
C GLY A 65 -0.03 10.17 5.30
N HIS A 66 0.84 11.13 5.62
CA HIS A 66 0.74 11.95 6.83
C HIS A 66 1.02 13.42 6.51
N HIS A 67 0.21 14.31 7.09
CA HIS A 67 0.38 15.76 6.94
C HIS A 67 1.44 16.27 7.90
N ASP A 68 2.34 17.12 7.41
CA ASP A 68 3.37 17.77 8.22
C ASP A 68 4.32 16.82 8.99
N ASP A 69 4.49 15.58 8.51
CA ASP A 69 5.21 14.49 9.20
C ASP A 69 6.64 14.84 9.65
N LEU A 70 7.32 15.68 8.88
CA LEU A 70 8.69 16.12 9.16
C LEU A 70 8.75 17.51 9.80
N LEU A 71 7.62 18.20 9.94
CA LEU A 71 7.56 19.55 10.50
C LEU A 71 7.31 19.52 12.00
N TYR A 72 6.40 18.68 12.48
CA TYR A 72 6.13 18.51 13.91
C TYR A 72 5.50 17.16 14.22
N GLY A 73 5.53 16.81 15.50
CA GLY A 73 4.77 15.68 16.04
C GLY A 73 4.21 16.03 17.41
N ARG A 74 3.74 15.02 18.13
CA ARG A 74 3.06 15.20 19.43
C ARG A 74 3.90 15.97 20.46
N HIS A 75 5.22 15.80 20.43
CA HIS A 75 6.12 16.30 21.47
C HIS A 75 7.34 17.07 20.94
N TRP A 76 7.39 17.36 19.64
CA TRP A 76 8.55 17.98 19.00
C TRP A 76 8.11 18.88 17.83
N LEU A 77 8.96 19.85 17.49
CA LEU A 77 8.72 20.82 16.43
C LEU A 77 10.04 21.13 15.72
N LYS A 78 10.03 21.06 14.39
CA LYS A 78 11.15 21.40 13.49
C LYS A 78 12.45 20.65 13.81
N GLU A 79 12.35 19.41 14.30
CA GLU A 79 13.50 18.53 14.52
C GLU A 79 13.82 17.73 13.25
N SER A 80 15.02 17.90 12.71
CA SER A 80 15.41 17.30 11.43
C SER A 80 15.32 15.77 11.46
N GLY A 81 14.55 15.22 10.51
CA GLY A 81 14.41 13.78 10.32
C GLY A 81 13.50 13.07 11.34
N ASN A 82 12.89 13.82 12.27
CA ASN A 82 11.92 13.26 13.20
C ASN A 82 10.56 13.02 12.49
N SER A 83 9.80 12.04 12.97
CA SER A 83 8.49 11.63 12.42
C SER A 83 7.80 10.75 13.46
N ASP A 84 6.59 11.11 13.86
CA ASP A 84 5.80 10.28 14.78
C ASP A 84 5.47 8.91 14.15
N ILE A 85 5.26 8.87 12.83
CA ILE A 85 5.05 7.62 12.08
C ILE A 85 6.29 6.73 12.19
N LYS A 86 7.47 7.26 11.87
CA LYS A 86 8.72 6.51 12.00
C LYS A 86 8.98 6.03 13.41
N ASN A 87 8.70 6.85 14.41
CA ASN A 87 8.91 6.48 15.82
C ASN A 87 7.98 5.34 16.26
N VAL A 88 6.77 5.23 15.68
CA VAL A 88 5.79 4.20 16.05
C VAL A 88 5.98 2.91 15.24
N VAL A 89 6.15 3.01 13.92
CA VAL A 89 6.16 1.82 13.03
C VAL A 89 7.54 1.49 12.45
N GLY A 90 8.55 2.32 12.70
CA GLY A 90 9.93 2.09 12.25
C GLY A 90 10.24 2.57 10.82
N ASP A 91 9.28 3.16 10.11
CA ASP A 91 9.44 3.68 8.76
C ASP A 91 8.62 4.96 8.54
N TYR A 92 8.99 5.74 7.53
CA TYR A 92 8.31 6.98 7.16
C TYR A 92 6.99 6.75 6.40
N PRO A 93 6.09 7.75 6.32
CA PRO A 93 4.94 7.65 5.43
C PRO A 93 5.39 7.64 3.96
N GLY A 94 4.63 6.95 3.11
CA GLY A 94 4.87 6.90 1.66
C GLY A 94 4.46 8.17 0.92
N VAL A 95 3.60 9.00 1.53
CA VAL A 95 3.17 10.30 1.00
C VAL A 95 3.25 11.35 2.10
N TYR A 96 3.92 12.46 1.79
CA TYR A 96 3.95 13.65 2.65
C TYR A 96 3.02 14.70 2.05
N SER A 97 2.23 15.36 2.89
CA SER A 97 1.49 16.56 2.49
C SER A 97 1.94 17.77 3.30
N LEU A 98 1.90 18.93 2.66
CA LEU A 98 2.26 20.24 3.22
C LEU A 98 1.19 21.25 2.81
N ASP A 99 0.99 22.27 3.63
CA ASP A 99 0.15 23.43 3.30
C ASP A 99 1.02 24.68 3.11
N PHE A 100 0.56 25.59 2.25
CA PHE A 100 1.26 26.85 1.95
C PHE A 100 0.71 28.05 2.72
N ALA A 101 -0.22 27.86 3.66
CA ALA A 101 -0.86 28.93 4.42
C ALA A 101 0.16 29.88 5.05
N GLU A 102 1.24 29.34 5.65
CA GLU A 102 2.32 30.14 6.25
C GLU A 102 3.09 30.97 5.22
N ILE A 103 3.07 30.62 3.93
CA ILE A 103 3.77 31.37 2.87
C ILE A 103 2.82 32.34 2.13
N MET A 104 1.52 32.03 2.11
CA MET A 104 0.51 32.82 1.41
C MET A 104 0.00 34.02 2.21
N ASP A 105 0.20 34.02 3.52
CA ASP A 105 -0.12 35.15 4.38
C ASP A 105 1.03 36.18 4.32
N PRO A 106 0.79 37.42 3.86
CA PRO A 106 1.84 38.44 3.83
C PRO A 106 2.32 38.86 5.24
N ASP A 107 1.55 38.55 6.28
CA ASP A 107 1.80 38.95 7.66
C ASP A 107 2.37 37.78 8.52
N SER A 108 2.64 36.61 7.94
CA SER A 108 3.06 35.40 8.67
C SER A 108 4.56 35.28 8.98
N ALA A 109 5.36 36.35 8.81
CA ALA A 109 6.80 36.38 9.10
C ALA A 109 7.14 37.05 10.43
#